data_AF-V6KQ59-F1
#
_entry.id   AF-V6KQ59-F1
#
_cell.length_a   1.000
_cell.length_b   1.000
_cell.length_c   1.000
_cell.angle_alpha   90.00
_cell.angle_beta   90.00
_cell.angle_gamma   90.00
#
_symmetry.space_group_name_H-M   'P 1'
#
loop_
_entity.id
_entity.type
_entity.pdbx_description
1 polymer ?
#
loop_
_entity_poly.entity_id
_entity_poly.type
_entity_poly.pdbx_seq_one_letter_code
_entity_poly.pdbx_strand_id
1 'polypeptide(L)'
;MLLRKEYAWLPALDPRLPLPAPVPQRLGEPSERFPRPWIVTTWVPGTPADRAPATRAAEAADTLAAFLTSLHRPDPTVPSSSPKASPRPPNWD
;
A
#
# COMPACT_ATOMS: atom_id res chain seq x y z
N MET A 1 -6.36 -5.52 14.21
CA MET A 1 -7.40 -5.26 13.19
C MET A 1 -6.82 -4.83 11.85
N LEU A 2 -5.79 -3.97 11.82
CA LEU A 2 -5.06 -3.58 10.59
C LEU A 2 -4.28 -4.73 9.92
N LEU A 3 -3.44 -5.45 10.67
CA LEU A 3 -2.66 -6.59 10.13
C LEU A 3 -3.50 -7.69 9.47
N ARG A 4 -4.72 -7.92 9.97
CA ARG A 4 -5.67 -8.86 9.34
C ARG A 4 -6.20 -8.35 8.00
N LYS A 5 -6.41 -7.02 7.88
CA LYS A 5 -6.78 -6.39 6.61
C LYS A 5 -5.63 -6.46 5.61
N GLU A 6 -4.42 -6.14 6.04
CA GLU A 6 -3.22 -6.25 5.19
C GLU A 6 -3.02 -7.69 4.69
N TYR A 7 -3.09 -8.68 5.57
CA TYR A 7 -2.98 -10.10 5.20
C TYR A 7 -4.03 -10.51 4.15
N ALA A 8 -5.26 -10.00 4.25
CA ALA A 8 -6.33 -10.32 3.31
C ALA A 8 -6.18 -9.59 1.96
N TRP A 9 -5.75 -8.33 1.95
CA TRP A 9 -5.78 -7.48 0.75
C TRP A 9 -4.48 -7.46 -0.05
N LEU A 10 -3.30 -7.59 0.59
CA LEU A 10 -2.04 -7.50 -0.14
C LEU A 10 -1.90 -8.54 -1.28
N PRO A 11 -2.28 -9.83 -1.09
CA PRO A 11 -2.20 -10.82 -2.18
C PRO A 11 -3.08 -10.48 -3.39
N ALA A 12 -4.17 -9.74 -3.22
CA ALA A 12 -5.06 -9.32 -4.30
C ALA A 12 -4.58 -8.05 -5.03
N LEU A 13 -3.68 -7.28 -4.39
CA LEU A 13 -3.06 -6.09 -4.98
C LEU A 13 -1.80 -6.47 -5.77
N ASP A 14 -0.98 -7.37 -5.24
CA ASP A 14 0.35 -7.72 -5.75
C ASP A 14 0.41 -7.96 -7.28
N PRO A 15 -0.48 -8.76 -7.91
CA PRO A 15 -0.39 -9.05 -9.35
C PRO A 15 -0.60 -7.83 -10.28
N ARG A 16 -1.13 -6.72 -9.74
CA ARG A 16 -1.48 -5.52 -10.52
C ARG A 16 -0.53 -4.36 -10.28
N LEU A 17 0.39 -4.49 -9.33
CA LEU A 17 1.29 -3.40 -8.97
C LEU A 17 2.53 -3.41 -9.87
N PRO A 18 2.95 -2.25 -10.41
CA PRO A 18 4.15 -2.15 -11.23
C PRO A 18 5.45 -2.23 -10.42
N LEU A 19 5.36 -2.21 -9.08
CA LEU A 19 6.48 -2.40 -8.16
C LEU A 19 6.19 -3.59 -7.25
N PRO A 20 7.23 -4.36 -6.86
CA PRO A 20 7.07 -5.49 -5.94
C PRO A 20 6.58 -5.02 -4.58
N ALA A 21 5.57 -5.71 -4.04
CA ALA A 21 5.09 -5.51 -2.68
C ALA A 21 5.45 -6.73 -1.80
N PRO A 22 5.58 -6.56 -0.47
CA PRO A 22 5.74 -7.69 0.43
C PRO A 22 4.52 -8.62 0.34
N VAL A 23 4.72 -9.93 0.15
CA VAL A 23 3.64 -10.91 0.08
C VAL A 23 3.47 -11.60 1.43
N PRO A 24 2.31 -11.44 2.11
CA PRO A 24 2.04 -12.14 3.37
C PRO A 24 2.18 -13.66 3.25
N GLN A 25 2.96 -14.25 4.15
CA GLN A 25 3.20 -15.70 4.23
C GLN A 25 2.48 -16.34 5.43
N ARG A 26 2.37 -15.61 6.54
CA ARG A 26 1.71 -16.11 7.75
C ARG A 26 1.12 -14.99 8.59
N LEU A 27 -0.07 -15.21 9.13
CA LEU A 27 -0.68 -14.42 10.19
C LEU A 27 -0.61 -15.21 11.50
N GLY A 28 -0.01 -14.62 12.53
CA GLY A 28 0.08 -15.20 13.86
C GLY A 28 -1.00 -14.67 14.80
N GLU A 29 -1.57 -15.56 15.60
CA GLU A 29 -2.48 -15.19 16.68
C GLU A 29 -1.70 -14.72 17.92
N PRO A 30 -2.31 -13.87 18.77
CA PRO A 30 -1.74 -13.50 20.05
C PRO A 30 -1.40 -14.72 20.92
N SER A 31 -0.28 -14.63 21.63
CA SER A 31 0.21 -15.63 22.57
C SER A 31 0.92 -14.94 23.75
N GLU A 32 1.31 -15.71 24.77
CA GLU A 32 2.05 -15.16 25.91
C GLU A 32 3.36 -14.48 25.51
N ARG A 33 4.04 -15.00 24.48
CA ARG A 33 5.30 -14.42 23.97
C ARG A 33 5.07 -13.19 23.08
N PHE A 34 3.91 -13.13 22.43
CA PHE A 34 3.53 -12.06 21.51
C PHE A 34 2.06 -11.69 21.74
N PRO A 35 1.76 -10.71 22.61
CA PRO A 35 0.39 -10.41 23.03
C PRO A 35 -0.46 -9.72 21.96
N ARG A 36 0.09 -9.51 20.76
CA ARG A 36 -0.57 -8.88 19.62
C ARG A 36 -0.44 -9.76 18.38
N PRO A 37 -1.37 -9.66 17.41
CA PRO A 37 -1.20 -10.31 16.12
C PRO A 37 0.08 -9.82 15.42
N TRP A 38 0.69 -10.68 14.64
CA TRP A 38 1.89 -10.40 13.87
C TRP A 38 1.81 -11.07 12.50
N ILE A 39 2.62 -10.61 11.55
CA ILE A 39 2.63 -11.11 10.18
C ILE A 39 4.06 -11.42 9.77
N VAL A 40 4.25 -12.49 9.01
CA VAL A 40 5.48 -12.77 8.26
C VAL A 40 5.19 -12.49 6.79
N THR A 41 6.06 -11.75 6.13
CA THR A 41 5.93 -11.34 4.73
C THR A 41 7.24 -11.56 3.99
N THR A 42 7.20 -11.58 2.65
CA THR A 42 8.42 -11.68 1.83
C THR A 42 9.28 -10.42 1.97
N TRP A 43 10.58 -10.60 1.74
CA TRP A 43 11.51 -9.48 1.65
C TRP A 43 11.48 -8.87 0.25
N VAL A 44 11.37 -7.54 0.16
CA VAL A 44 11.56 -6.81 -1.10
C VAL A 44 13.00 -6.30 -1.13
N PRO A 45 13.84 -6.76 -2.07
CA PRO A 45 15.23 -6.33 -2.14
C PRO A 45 15.33 -4.86 -2.54
N GLY A 46 16.21 -4.11 -1.88
CA GLY A 46 16.45 -2.71 -2.19
C GLY A 46 16.91 -1.92 -0.98
N THR A 47 17.17 -0.63 -1.20
CA THR A 47 17.44 0.34 -0.14
C THR A 47 16.29 1.34 -0.10
N PRO A 48 15.75 1.67 1.09
CA PRO A 48 14.74 2.71 1.23
C PRO A 48 15.18 4.05 0.61
N ALA A 49 14.26 4.74 -0.07
CA ALA A 49 14.56 5.95 -0.84
C ALA A 49 14.97 7.15 0.04
N ASP A 50 14.64 7.14 1.34
CA ASP A 50 15.13 8.10 2.34
C ASP A 50 16.63 7.92 2.64
N ARG A 51 17.18 6.72 2.40
CA ARG A 51 18.60 6.39 2.61
C ARG A 51 19.41 6.44 1.31
N ALA A 52 18.80 6.08 0.19
CA ALA A 52 19.41 6.13 -1.12
C ALA A 52 18.43 6.80 -2.11
N PRO A 53 18.47 8.14 -2.24
CA PRO A 53 17.58 8.87 -3.13
C PRO A 53 17.70 8.41 -4.59
N ALA A 54 16.59 8.51 -5.33
CA ALA A 54 16.54 8.15 -6.74
C ALA A 54 17.46 9.07 -7.57
N THR A 55 18.39 8.48 -8.31
CA THR A 55 19.33 9.22 -9.17
C THR A 55 18.70 9.65 -10.50
N ARG A 56 17.60 9.01 -10.92
CA ARG A 56 16.79 9.35 -12.10
C ARG A 56 15.40 9.80 -11.68
N ALA A 57 15.28 11.06 -11.27
CA ALA A 57 14.07 11.59 -10.65
C ALA A 57 12.81 11.49 -11.53
N ALA A 58 12.93 11.76 -12.84
CA ALA A 58 11.80 11.68 -13.77
C ALA A 58 11.25 10.24 -13.89
N GLU A 59 12.11 9.27 -14.18
CA GLU A 59 11.73 7.85 -14.26
C GLU A 59 11.14 7.32 -12.94
N ALA A 60 11.70 7.75 -11.80
CA ALA A 60 11.20 7.38 -10.48
C ALA A 60 9.82 7.98 -10.20
N ALA A 61 9.58 9.23 -10.62
CA ALA A 61 8.28 9.88 -10.50
C ALA A 61 7.22 9.18 -11.36
N ASP A 62 7.55 8.83 -12.60
CA ASP A 62 6.65 8.09 -13.50
C ASP A 62 6.29 6.71 -12.93
N THR A 63 7.29 6.00 -12.38
CA THR A 63 7.08 4.69 -11.76
C THR A 63 6.20 4.78 -10.52
N LEU A 64 6.43 5.79 -9.66
CA LEU A 64 5.61 6.04 -8.49
C LEU A 64 4.17 6.43 -8.87
N ALA A 65 3.99 7.26 -9.89
CA ALA A 65 2.68 7.64 -10.40
C ALA A 65 1.93 6.39 -10.90
N ALA A 66 2.57 5.54 -11.71
CA ALA A 66 1.97 4.29 -12.19
C ALA A 66 1.58 3.34 -11.04
N PHE A 67 2.41 3.26 -10.00
CA PHE A 67 2.13 2.48 -8.79
C PHE A 67 0.88 3.00 -8.07
N LEU A 68 0.81 4.30 -7.79
CA LEU A 68 -0.33 4.91 -7.11
C LEU A 68 -1.61 4.82 -7.94
N THR A 69 -1.54 4.98 -9.25
CA THR A 69 -2.69 4.78 -10.15
C THR A 69 -3.22 3.34 -10.08
N SER A 70 -2.32 2.35 -10.02
CA SER A 70 -2.70 0.94 -9.92
C SER A 70 -3.29 0.61 -8.54
N LEU A 71 -2.70 1.17 -7.48
CA LEU A 71 -3.15 1.01 -6.10
C LEU A 71 -4.54 1.62 -5.85
N HIS A 72 -4.81 2.80 -6.41
CA HIS A 72 -6.09 3.49 -6.27
C HIS A 72 -7.18 2.97 -7.21
N ARG A 73 -6.90 1.98 -8.05
CA ARG A 73 -7.92 1.42 -8.94
C ARG A 73 -9.03 0.79 -8.08
N PRO A 74 -10.26 1.31 -8.12
CA PRO A 74 -11.35 0.75 -7.34
C PRO A 74 -11.63 -0.68 -7.79
N ASP A 75 -12.01 -1.53 -6.84
CA ASP A 75 -12.56 -2.83 -7.17
C ASP A 75 -13.91 -2.59 -7.89
N PRO A 76 -14.09 -3.03 -9.14
CA PRO A 76 -15.34 -2.82 -9.87
C PRO A 76 -16.55 -3.50 -9.21
N THR A 77 -16.32 -4.43 -8.28
CA THR A 77 -17.38 -5.13 -7.52
C THR A 77 -17.80 -4.40 -6.25
N VAL A 78 -17.06 -3.38 -5.81
CA VAL A 78 -17.38 -2.58 -4.62
C VAL A 78 -17.91 -1.21 -5.07
N PRO A 79 -19.17 -0.85 -4.75
CA PRO A 79 -19.70 0.46 -5.12
C PRO A 79 -18.87 1.57 -4.46
N SER A 80 -18.40 2.52 -5.27
CA SER A 80 -17.64 3.69 -4.82
C SER A 80 -18.45 4.47 -3.78
N SER A 81 -18.04 4.43 -2.52
CA SER A 81 -18.50 5.40 -1.54
C SER A 81 -17.79 6.72 -1.86
N SER A 82 -18.43 7.58 -2.66
CA SER A 82 -17.91 8.91 -2.94
C SER A 82 -17.63 9.63 -1.61
N PRO A 83 -16.41 10.12 -1.35
CA PRO A 83 -16.19 10.96 -0.18
C PRO A 83 -17.12 12.18 -0.31
N LYS A 84 -17.89 12.47 0.75
CA LYS A 84 -18.70 13.70 0.81
C LYS A 84 -17.79 14.86 0.45
N ALA A 85 -18.14 15.58 -0.62
CA ALA A 85 -17.41 16.75 -1.07
C ALA A 85 -17.12 17.64 0.14
N SER A 86 -15.85 17.80 0.46
CA SER A 86 -15.45 18.77 1.49
C SER A 86 -15.70 20.16 0.91
N PRO A 87 -16.30 21.09 1.67
CA PRO A 87 -16.54 22.45 1.19
C PRO A 87 -15.23 23.08 0.73
N ARG A 88 -15.26 23.78 -0.41
CA ARG A 88 -14.12 24.56 -0.90
C ARG A 88 -13.69 25.56 0.18
N PRO A 89 -12.42 25.57 0.63
CA PRO A 89 -11.95 26.56 1.59
C PRO A 89 -11.99 27.98 0.98
N PRO A 90 -12.29 29.02 1.79
CA PRO A 90 -12.75 30.32 1.30
C PRO A 90 -11.68 31.29 0.77
N ASN A 91 -10.43 30.91 0.49
CA ASN A 91 -9.39 31.89 0.13
C ASN A 91 -8.23 31.32 -0.71
N TRP A 92 -8.49 31.05 -1.99
CA TRP A 92 -7.43 30.80 -2.97
C TRP A 92 -7.50 31.79 -4.15
N ASP A 93 -7.71 33.06 -3.83
CA ASP A 93 -7.41 34.21 -4.70
C ASP A 93 -6.18 34.96 -4.14
#